data_AF-A0A527H1U6-F1
#
_entry.id   AF-A0A527H1U6-F1
#
_cell.length_a   1.000
_cell.length_b   1.000
_cell.length_c   1.000
_cell.angle_alpha   90.00
_cell.angle_beta   90.00
_cell.angle_gamma   90.00
#
_symmetry.space_group_name_H-M   'P 1'
#
loop_
_entity.id
_entity.type
_entity.pdbx_description
1 polymer ?
#
loop_
_entity_poly.entity_id
_entity_poly.type
_entity_poly.pdbx_seq_one_letter_code
_entity_poly.pdbx_strand_id
1 'polypeptide(L)' 'DACWINRVAPTAMVMCPCVDGLSHNEAEEITKEWASAGADVLFHAVVETAVIVE' A
#
# COMPACT_ATOMS: atom_id res chain seq x y z
N ASP A 1 8.29 3.61 8.07
CA ASP A 1 9.58 3.10 7.52
C ASP A 1 9.94 3.61 6.13
N ALA A 2 9.02 3.55 5.16
CA ALA A 2 9.28 3.95 3.76
C ALA A 2 9.98 5.33 3.61
N CYS A 3 9.61 6.34 4.41
CA CYS A 3 10.25 7.67 4.37
C CYS A 3 11.77 7.64 4.63
N TRP A 4 12.24 6.70 5.47
CA TRP A 4 13.66 6.53 5.75
C TRP A 4 14.35 5.71 4.66
N ILE A 5 13.69 4.66 4.16
CA ILE A 5 14.18 3.83 3.04
C ILE A 5 14.38 4.67 1.77
N ASN A 6 13.52 5.67 1.54
CA ASN A 6 13.61 6.57 0.40
C ASN A 6 14.93 7.37 0.32
N ARG A 7 15.76 7.36 1.37
CA ARG A 7 17.09 7.98 1.36
C ARG A 7 18.16 7.11 0.73
N VAL A 8 17.93 5.81 0.58
CA VAL A 8 18.92 4.82 0.13
C VAL A 8 18.45 3.95 -1.04
N ALA A 9 17.16 3.98 -1.37
CA ALA A 9 16.58 3.30 -2.53
C ALA A 9 15.34 4.05 -3.05
N PRO A 10 15.04 4.03 -4.37
CA PRO A 10 13.78 4.55 -4.90
C PRO A 10 12.59 3.89 -4.20
N THR A 11 11.70 4.70 -3.61
CA THR A 11 10.61 4.21 -2.76
C THR A 11 9.30 4.94 -3.06
N ALA A 12 8.19 4.21 -3.03
CA ALA A 12 6.83 4.74 -3.11
C ALA A 12 5.93 4.03 -2.08
N MET A 13 4.73 4.57 -1.86
CA MET A 13 3.72 3.97 -0.97
C MET A 13 2.37 3.88 -1.70
N VAL A 14 1.61 2.83 -1.39
CA VAL A 14 0.22 2.65 -1.84
C VAL A 14 -0.68 2.82 -0.61
N MET A 15 -1.64 3.74 -0.69
CA MET A 15 -2.62 3.99 0.37
C MET A 15 -3.97 3.40 -0.07
N CYS A 16 -4.70 2.80 0.87
CA CYS A 16 -6.11 2.48 0.71
C CYS A 16 -6.95 3.38 1.65
N PRO A 17 -8.25 3.58 1.36
CA PRO A 17 -9.12 4.36 2.24
C PRO A 17 -9.37 3.66 3.57
N CYS A 18 -9.73 4.47 4.58
CA CYS A 18 -10.28 4.02 5.86
C CYS A 18 -11.61 4.75 6.12
N VAL A 19 -12.52 4.11 6.85
CA VAL A 19 -13.84 4.68 7.17
C VAL A 19 -13.63 5.97 7.97
N ASP A 20 -14.26 7.06 7.53
CA ASP A 20 -14.17 8.40 8.10
C ASP A 20 -12.73 8.97 8.25
N GLY A 21 -11.73 8.35 7.63
CA GLY A 21 -10.33 8.73 7.83
C GLY A 21 -9.82 8.46 9.26
N LEU A 22 -10.52 7.66 10.06
CA LEU A 22 -10.16 7.39 11.45
C LEU A 22 -8.96 6.43 11.51
N SER A 23 -7.99 6.76 12.35
CA SER A 23 -6.87 5.87 12.65
C SER A 23 -6.39 6.05 14.09
N HIS A 24 -5.55 5.14 14.59
CA HIS A 24 -5.07 5.10 15.98
C HIS A 24 -6.23 5.03 17.00
N ASN A 25 -7.28 4.30 16.62
CA ASN A 25 -8.49 4.14 17.40
C ASN A 25 -9.03 2.73 17.21
N GLU A 26 -9.66 2.15 18.23
CA GLU A 26 -10.23 0.80 18.18
C GLU A 26 -11.37 0.64 17.18
N ALA A 27 -11.97 1.74 16.73
CA ALA A 27 -12.99 1.78 15.68
C ALA A 27 -12.42 1.99 14.26
N GLU A 28 -11.09 2.02 14.07
CA GLU A 28 -10.46 2.07 12.75
C GLU A 28 -10.84 0.82 11.93
N GLU A 29 -11.33 1.03 10.71
CA GLU A 29 -11.87 -0.02 9.86
C GLU A 29 -11.64 0.27 8.37
N ILE A 30 -11.47 -0.79 7.58
CA ILE A 30 -11.41 -0.76 6.11
C ILE A 30 -12.33 -1.83 5.54
N THR A 31 -12.87 -1.62 4.33
CA THR A 31 -13.64 -2.67 3.67
C THR A 31 -12.73 -3.72 3.04
N LYS A 32 -13.26 -4.94 2.85
CA LYS A 32 -12.53 -6.02 2.15
C LYS A 32 -12.18 -5.61 0.72
N GLU A 33 -13.06 -4.88 0.06
CA GLU A 33 -12.86 -4.42 -1.31
C GLU A 33 -11.69 -3.42 -1.40
N TRP A 34 -11.56 -2.49 -0.45
CA TRP A 34 -10.44 -1.56 -0.40
C TRP A 34 -9.11 -2.26 -0.09
N ALA A 35 -9.14 -3.22 0.83
CA ALA A 35 -7.97 -4.02 1.17
C ALA A 35 -7.46 -4.81 -0.05
N SER A 36 -8.34 -5.51 -0.75
CA SER A 36 -7.99 -6.26 -1.96
C SER A 36 -7.48 -5.35 -3.08
N ALA A 37 -8.14 -4.21 -3.33
CA ALA A 37 -7.71 -3.27 -4.36
C ALA A 37 -6.31 -2.68 -4.08
N GLY A 38 -6.01 -2.33 -2.83
CA GLY A 38 -4.68 -1.87 -2.44
C GLY A 38 -3.60 -2.94 -2.60
N ALA A 39 -3.93 -4.19 -2.26
CA ALA A 39 -3.04 -5.33 -2.43
C ALA A 39 -2.77 -5.66 -3.90
N ASP A 40 -3.78 -5.57 -4.78
CA ASP A 40 -3.62 -5.80 -6.22
C ASP A 40 -2.70 -4.74 -6.85
N VAL A 41 -2.85 -3.46 -6.49
CA VAL A 41 -1.93 -2.40 -6.94
C VAL A 41 -0.50 -2.68 -6.47
N LEU A 42 -0.33 -3.10 -5.21
CA LEU A 42 0.98 -3.46 -4.68
C LEU A 42 1.59 -4.66 -5.44
N PHE A 43 0.79 -5.70 -5.69
CA PHE A 43 1.23 -6.89 -6.42
C PHE A 43 1.75 -6.53 -7.81
N HIS A 44 0.96 -5.79 -8.60
CA HIS A 44 1.37 -5.39 -9.94
C HIS A 44 2.61 -4.49 -9.91
N ALA A 45 2.68 -3.50 -9.02
CA ALA A 45 3.84 -2.63 -8.90
C ALA A 45 5.13 -3.39 -8.54
N VAL A 46 5.04 -4.38 -7.65
CA VAL A 46 6.19 -5.19 -7.24
C VAL A 46 6.65 -6.11 -8.37
N VAL A 47 5.74 -6.82 -9.04
CA VAL A 47 6.09 -7.74 -10.13
C VAL A 47 6.71 -7.00 -11.32
N GLU A 48 6.17 -5.84 -11.68
CA GLU A 48 6.74 -4.96 -12.70
C GLU A 48 8.15 -4.49 -12.31
N THR A 49 8.32 -3.98 -11.09
CA THR A 49 9.61 -3.47 -10.60
C THR A 49 10.66 -4.58 -10.45
N ALA A 50 10.24 -5.80 -10.08
CA ALA A 50 11.11 -6.95 -9.93
C ALA A 50 11.53 -7.55 -11.28
N VAL A 51 11.00 -7.07 -12.41
CA VAL A 51 11.25 -7.60 -13.75
C VAL A 51 10.89 -9.08 -13.85
N ILE A 52 9.79 -9.48 -13.20
CA ILE A 52 9.20 -10.84 -13.26
C ILE A 52 7.98 -10.82 -14.20
N VAL A 53 8.11 -10.09 -15.31
CA VAL A 53 7.10 -10.01 -16.37
C VAL A 53 7.71 -10.61 -17.64
N GLU A 54 7.03 -11.60 -18.24
CA GLU A 54 7.37 -12.15 -19.57
C GLU A 54 6.95 -11.19 -20.69
#